data_AF-A0A7S0CV56-F1
#
_entry.id   AF-A0A7S0CV56-F1
#
_cell.length_a   1.000
_cell.length_b   1.000
_cell.length_c   1.000
_cell.angle_alpha   90.00
_cell.angle_beta   90.00
_cell.angle_gamma   90.00
#
_symmetry.space_group_name_H-M   'P 1'
#
loop_
_entity.id
_entity.type
_entity.pdbx_description
1 polymer ?
#
loop_
_entity_poly.entity_id
_entity_poly.type
_entity_poly.pdbx_seq_one_letter_code
_entity_poly.pdbx_strand_id
1 'polypeptide(L)'
;AAAALGDDGKKVSFLKKERGGGVVSIGGSPGIAGAEARMNRAERDDAMANALRESGVESFARAWYKQGLFRSLIEHPRYSVSDLASRRARSCVFGGDDEETERRSAAERLASLLSAASPGRQKQVDAAKLASSGTRLFFVTGAADKKFVKVAETLAEEIRAAARSSGQKNVRVTETLVPGAGHAAHLEAPETLVLRLLRVVRDDE
;
A
#
# COMPACT_ATOMS: atom_id res chain seq x y z
N ALA A 1 2.27 1.88 0.05
CA ALA A 1 1.94 3.28 -0.30
C ALA A 1 2.94 3.77 -1.34
N ALA A 2 2.51 4.01 -2.57
CA ALA A 2 3.32 4.65 -3.61
C ALA A 2 2.52 5.82 -4.17
N ALA A 3 2.65 6.97 -3.50
CA ALA A 3 2.19 8.26 -3.96
C ALA A 3 3.38 9.21 -3.77
N ALA A 4 4.21 9.37 -4.80
CA ALA A 4 5.25 10.37 -4.81
C ALA A 4 4.69 11.61 -5.51
N LEU A 5 4.02 12.48 -4.75
CA LEU A 5 3.94 13.89 -5.12
C LEU A 5 5.20 14.54 -4.56
N GLY A 6 6.02 15.07 -5.46
CA GLY A 6 7.17 15.89 -5.15
C GLY A 6 7.32 16.90 -6.27
N ASP A 7 6.68 18.05 -6.12
CA ASP A 7 6.99 19.26 -6.87
C ASP A 7 8.12 20.01 -6.18
N ASP A 8 9.29 19.38 -6.23
CA ASP A 8 10.58 19.98 -5.95
C ASP A 8 11.57 19.13 -6.72
N GLY A 9 12.46 19.73 -7.51
CA GLY A 9 13.39 19.08 -8.44
C GLY A 9 14.38 18.05 -7.87
N LYS A 10 14.13 17.50 -6.68
CA LYS A 10 14.79 16.33 -6.11
C LYS A 10 14.00 15.06 -6.45
N LYS A 11 14.41 14.39 -7.53
CA LYS A 11 14.04 12.98 -7.79
C LYS A 11 14.29 12.17 -6.50
N VAL A 12 13.23 11.71 -5.85
CA VAL A 12 13.34 10.64 -4.86
C VAL A 12 13.72 9.37 -5.62
N SER A 13 15.03 9.17 -5.78
CA SER A 13 15.59 7.92 -6.26
C SER A 13 15.59 6.94 -5.08
N PHE A 14 14.69 5.97 -5.10
CA PHE A 14 14.73 4.81 -4.20
C PHE A 14 15.96 3.91 -4.43
N LEU A 15 16.88 4.32 -5.31
CA LEU A 15 18.02 3.54 -5.78
C LEU A 15 19.31 4.37 -5.74
N LYS A 16 19.53 5.11 -4.65
CA LYS A 16 20.86 5.69 -4.41
C LYS A 16 21.75 4.64 -3.74
N LYS A 17 22.82 4.30 -4.46
CA LYS A 17 23.81 3.25 -4.19
C LYS A 17 24.68 3.60 -2.98
N GLU A 18 24.11 3.48 -1.79
CA GLU A 18 24.84 3.37 -0.52
C GLU A 18 24.44 2.02 0.09
N ARG A 19 25.43 1.19 0.42
CA ARG A 19 25.38 -0.18 0.98
C ARG A 19 23.98 -0.73 1.36
N GLY A 20 23.50 -1.72 0.59
CA GLY A 20 22.59 -2.80 1.01
C GLY A 20 21.40 -2.40 1.90
N GLY A 21 20.45 -1.64 1.36
CA GLY A 21 19.15 -1.39 2.00
C GLY A 21 18.13 -2.51 1.74
N GLY A 22 17.17 -2.66 2.64
CA GLY A 22 15.99 -3.53 2.48
C GLY A 22 14.71 -2.72 2.30
N VAL A 23 13.77 -3.25 1.53
CA VAL A 23 12.41 -2.73 1.38
C VAL A 23 11.42 -3.76 1.90
N VAL A 24 10.58 -3.34 2.84
CA VAL A 24 9.42 -4.11 3.28
C VAL A 24 8.16 -3.54 2.64
N SER A 25 7.43 -4.40 1.91
CA SER A 25 6.13 -4.09 1.34
C SER A 25 5.04 -4.86 2.09
N ILE A 26 4.18 -4.15 2.81
CA ILE A 26 3.04 -4.72 3.52
C ILE A 26 1.79 -4.53 2.67
N GLY A 27 1.23 -5.61 2.13
CA GLY A 27 0.02 -5.55 1.28
C GLY A 27 0.18 -4.69 0.01
N GLY A 28 1.41 -4.53 -0.51
CA GLY A 28 1.67 -3.75 -1.72
C GLY A 28 1.43 -4.54 -3.02
N SER A 29 1.36 -3.80 -4.14
CA SER A 29 1.19 -4.37 -5.49
C SER A 29 2.24 -3.78 -6.45
N PRO A 30 2.72 -4.56 -7.44
CA PRO A 30 3.59 -4.06 -8.50
C PRO A 30 2.88 -3.14 -9.52
N GLY A 31 1.61 -2.82 -9.31
CA GLY A 31 0.77 -2.10 -10.27
C GLY A 31 -0.14 -3.04 -11.04
N ILE A 32 -0.87 -2.49 -12.01
CA ILE A 32 -1.86 -3.22 -12.81
C ILE A 32 -1.32 -3.45 -14.22
N ALA A 33 -1.35 -4.71 -14.66
CA ALA A 33 -1.00 -5.10 -16.02
C ALA A 33 -2.13 -4.78 -17.00
N GLY A 34 -1.75 -4.34 -18.21
CA GLY A 34 -2.69 -3.99 -19.29
C GLY A 34 -3.20 -2.55 -19.23
N ALA A 35 -3.26 -1.89 -20.39
CA ALA A 35 -3.67 -0.49 -20.48
C ALA A 35 -5.13 -0.27 -20.08
N GLU A 36 -6.02 -1.16 -20.52
CA GLU A 36 -7.44 -1.09 -20.22
C GLU A 36 -7.73 -1.27 -18.72
N ALA A 37 -7.16 -2.30 -18.08
CA ALA A 37 -7.34 -2.53 -16.64
C ALA A 37 -6.80 -1.36 -15.79
N ARG A 38 -5.73 -0.71 -16.24
CA ARG A 38 -5.20 0.53 -15.64
C ARG A 38 -6.17 1.70 -15.79
N MET A 39 -6.68 1.93 -17.00
CA MET A 39 -7.67 2.97 -17.28
C MET A 39 -8.93 2.77 -16.42
N ASN A 40 -9.51 1.58 -16.44
CA ASN A 40 -10.68 1.21 -15.64
C ASN A 40 -10.42 1.35 -14.13
N ARG A 41 -9.17 1.21 -13.67
CA ARG A 41 -8.82 1.49 -12.27
C ARG A 41 -8.75 2.99 -12.00
N ALA A 42 -8.10 3.75 -12.88
CA ALA A 42 -7.98 5.20 -12.73
C ALA A 42 -9.34 5.89 -12.70
N GLU A 43 -10.25 5.52 -13.61
CA GLU A 43 -11.61 6.07 -13.66
C GLU A 43 -12.41 5.76 -12.40
N ARG A 44 -12.30 4.53 -11.87
CA ARG A 44 -12.95 4.18 -10.60
C ARG A 44 -12.39 4.96 -9.42
N ASP A 45 -11.08 5.15 -9.35
CA ASP A 45 -10.45 5.93 -8.28
C ASP A 45 -10.82 7.43 -8.39
N ASP A 46 -11.01 7.97 -9.60
CA ASP A 46 -11.49 9.33 -9.82
C ASP A 46 -12.94 9.51 -9.39
N ALA A 47 -13.81 8.56 -9.71
CA ALA A 47 -15.18 8.55 -9.24
C ALA A 47 -15.24 8.49 -7.70
N MET A 48 -14.39 7.68 -7.06
CA MET A 48 -14.26 7.65 -5.60
C MET A 48 -13.70 8.96 -5.04
N ALA A 49 -12.77 9.61 -5.73
CA ALA A 49 -12.25 10.92 -5.33
C ALA A 49 -13.36 11.98 -5.35
N ASN A 50 -14.22 11.99 -6.38
CA ASN A 50 -15.37 12.90 -6.43
C ASN A 50 -16.36 12.61 -5.29
N ALA A 51 -16.70 11.34 -5.05
CA ALA A 51 -17.55 10.96 -3.93
C ALA A 51 -16.96 11.40 -2.57
N LEU A 52 -15.63 11.35 -2.40
CA LEU A 52 -14.96 11.85 -1.20
C LEU A 52 -15.08 13.37 -1.04
N ARG A 53 -14.96 14.14 -2.13
CA ARG A 53 -15.17 15.61 -2.10
C ARG A 53 -16.58 15.97 -1.67
N GLU A 54 -17.56 15.26 -2.22
CA GLU A 54 -18.98 15.55 -2.01
C GLU A 54 -19.46 15.11 -0.61
N SER A 55 -19.06 13.92 -0.17
CA SER A 55 -19.58 13.32 1.06
C SER A 55 -18.74 13.58 2.32
N GLY A 56 -17.52 14.09 2.15
CA GLY A 56 -16.57 14.27 3.23
C GLY A 56 -15.94 12.98 3.73
N VAL A 57 -14.88 13.11 4.53
CA VAL A 57 -14.00 12.00 4.92
C VAL A 57 -14.72 10.91 5.71
N GLU A 58 -15.58 11.27 6.65
CA GLU A 58 -16.24 10.29 7.52
C GLU A 58 -17.24 9.42 6.75
N SER A 59 -18.13 10.04 5.97
CA SER A 59 -19.14 9.32 5.18
C SER A 59 -18.46 8.42 4.15
N PHE A 60 -17.48 8.95 3.42
CA PHE A 60 -16.66 8.17 2.49
C PHE A 60 -15.98 6.98 3.19
N ALA A 61 -15.37 7.19 4.36
CA ALA A 61 -14.69 6.13 5.09
C ALA A 61 -15.64 5.01 5.54
N ARG A 62 -16.89 5.32 5.90
CA ARG A 62 -17.91 4.31 6.23
C ARG A 62 -18.19 3.39 5.05
N ALA A 63 -18.28 3.94 3.83
CA ALA A 63 -18.43 3.14 2.61
C ALA A 63 -17.13 2.39 2.26
N TRP A 64 -15.98 3.05 2.43
CA TRP A 64 -14.66 2.51 2.14
C TRP A 64 -14.36 1.22 2.93
N TYR A 65 -14.59 1.23 4.26
CA TYR A 65 -14.33 0.05 5.09
C TYR A 65 -15.34 -1.09 4.90
N LYS A 66 -16.46 -0.86 4.20
CA LYS A 66 -17.40 -1.93 3.81
C LYS A 66 -16.98 -2.66 2.54
N GLN A 67 -15.96 -2.17 1.82
CA GLN A 67 -15.43 -2.87 0.66
C GLN A 67 -14.80 -4.21 1.07
N GLY A 68 -14.86 -5.20 0.17
CA GLY A 68 -14.39 -6.56 0.44
C GLY A 68 -12.92 -6.66 0.88
N LEU A 69 -12.08 -5.68 0.53
CA LEU A 69 -10.67 -5.62 0.95
C LEU A 69 -10.50 -5.56 2.48
N PHE A 70 -11.43 -4.91 3.17
CA PHE A 70 -11.38 -4.68 4.61
C PHE A 70 -12.27 -5.62 5.40
N ARG A 71 -12.84 -6.66 4.78
CA ARG A 71 -13.75 -7.61 5.44
C ARG A 71 -13.15 -8.17 6.74
N SER A 72 -11.91 -8.67 6.70
CA SER A 72 -11.21 -9.19 7.88
C SER A 72 -11.06 -8.13 8.98
N LEU A 73 -10.76 -6.88 8.61
CA LEU A 73 -10.60 -5.77 9.56
C LEU A 73 -11.92 -5.44 10.27
N ILE A 74 -13.06 -5.44 9.56
CA ILE A 74 -14.36 -5.11 10.15
C ILE A 74 -14.99 -6.28 10.93
N GLU A 75 -14.59 -7.51 10.62
CA GLU A 75 -14.93 -8.71 11.41
C GLU A 75 -14.08 -8.81 12.70
N HIS A 76 -12.98 -8.07 12.78
CA HIS A 76 -12.08 -8.09 13.92
C HIS A 76 -12.72 -7.43 15.16
N PRO A 77 -12.73 -8.08 16.35
CA PRO A 77 -13.47 -7.62 17.53
C PRO A 77 -13.10 -6.22 18.05
N ARG A 78 -11.89 -5.74 17.73
CA ARG A 78 -11.39 -4.42 18.18
C ARG A 78 -11.90 -3.25 17.34
N TYR A 79 -12.52 -3.49 16.20
CA TYR A 79 -12.84 -2.45 15.24
C TYR A 79 -14.31 -2.45 14.86
N SER A 80 -14.88 -1.25 14.76
CA SER A 80 -16.18 -1.02 14.13
C SER A 80 -15.99 -0.08 12.94
N VAL A 81 -16.86 -0.19 11.94
CA VAL A 81 -16.87 0.72 10.78
C VAL A 81 -17.02 2.18 11.23
N SER A 82 -17.86 2.43 12.23
CA SER A 82 -18.10 3.77 12.75
C SER A 82 -16.83 4.36 13.37
N ASP A 83 -16.16 3.61 14.26
CA ASP A 83 -14.96 4.10 14.94
C ASP A 83 -13.81 4.33 13.97
N LEU A 84 -13.62 3.42 13.00
CA LEU A 84 -12.59 3.56 11.97
C LEU A 84 -12.83 4.79 11.10
N ALA A 85 -14.09 5.05 10.71
CA ALA A 85 -14.46 6.21 9.91
C ALA A 85 -14.24 7.52 10.68
N SER A 86 -14.76 7.62 11.90
CA SER A 86 -14.61 8.83 12.72
C SER A 86 -13.14 9.09 13.08
N ARG A 87 -12.34 8.04 13.35
CA ARG A 87 -10.88 8.17 13.56
C ARG A 87 -10.19 8.73 12.31
N ARG A 88 -10.53 8.23 11.12
CA ARG A 88 -9.96 8.73 9.87
C ARG A 88 -10.29 10.20 9.66
N ALA A 89 -11.54 10.59 9.84
CA ALA A 89 -11.99 11.97 9.68
C ALA A 89 -11.22 12.94 10.61
N ARG A 90 -11.06 12.58 11.89
CA ARG A 90 -10.28 13.40 12.84
C ARG A 90 -8.80 13.46 12.51
N SER A 91 -8.20 12.37 12.03
CA SER A 91 -6.76 12.32 11.72
C SER A 91 -6.33 13.19 10.53
N CYS A 92 -7.29 13.73 9.78
CA CYS A 92 -7.01 14.51 8.57
C CYS A 92 -7.21 16.03 8.75
N VAL A 93 -7.56 16.45 9.97
CA VAL A 93 -7.72 17.84 10.41
C VAL A 93 -6.51 18.21 11.28
N PHE A 94 -5.82 19.31 10.96
CA PHE A 94 -4.53 19.67 11.59
C PHE A 94 -4.60 20.89 12.52
N GLY A 95 -5.82 21.30 12.92
CA GLY A 95 -6.06 22.48 13.74
C GLY A 95 -6.14 23.75 12.88
N GLY A 96 -7.20 24.53 13.07
CA GLY A 96 -7.51 25.77 12.35
C GLY A 96 -8.68 26.48 12.99
N ASP A 97 -8.95 27.72 12.56
CA ASP A 97 -9.93 28.61 13.21
C ASP A 97 -11.39 28.15 13.00
N ASP A 98 -11.68 27.43 11.91
CA ASP A 98 -13.01 26.86 11.60
C ASP A 98 -12.93 25.36 11.26
N GLU A 99 -13.58 24.55 12.09
CA GLU A 99 -13.54 23.09 11.98
C GLU A 99 -14.19 22.59 10.67
N GLU A 100 -15.24 23.28 10.19
CA GLU A 100 -15.97 22.84 9.00
C GLU A 100 -15.19 23.09 7.71
N THR A 101 -14.55 24.26 7.61
CA THR A 101 -13.62 24.57 6.52
C THR A 101 -12.44 23.60 6.49
N GLU A 102 -11.89 23.22 7.65
CA GLU A 102 -10.81 22.24 7.71
C GLU A 102 -11.25 20.85 7.25
N ARG A 103 -12.45 20.38 7.64
CA ARG A 103 -12.99 19.10 7.17
C ARG A 103 -13.17 19.07 5.66
N ARG A 104 -13.70 20.14 5.07
CA ARG A 104 -13.85 20.27 3.61
C ARG A 104 -12.50 20.23 2.91
N SER A 105 -11.52 20.96 3.45
CA SER A 105 -10.16 20.99 2.91
C SER A 105 -9.47 19.63 3.02
N ALA A 106 -9.69 18.90 4.11
CA ALA A 106 -9.20 17.53 4.27
C ALA A 106 -9.76 16.57 3.21
N ALA A 107 -11.07 16.66 2.93
CA ALA A 107 -11.71 15.88 1.88
C ALA A 107 -11.11 16.17 0.49
N GLU A 108 -10.92 17.46 0.15
CA GLU A 108 -10.33 17.87 -1.13
C GLU A 108 -8.89 17.37 -1.30
N ARG A 109 -8.07 17.51 -0.25
CA ARG A 109 -6.67 17.02 -0.25
C ARG A 109 -6.62 15.50 -0.45
N LEU A 110 -7.44 14.75 0.28
CA LEU A 110 -7.46 13.30 0.18
C LEU A 110 -8.03 12.82 -1.17
N ALA A 111 -9.04 13.49 -1.72
CA ALA A 111 -9.58 13.19 -3.04
C ALA A 111 -8.53 13.41 -4.14
N SER A 112 -7.81 14.53 -4.06
CA SER A 112 -6.70 14.83 -4.96
C SER A 112 -5.60 13.76 -4.88
N LEU A 113 -5.24 13.33 -3.66
CA LEU A 113 -4.29 12.24 -3.45
C LEU A 113 -4.80 10.90 -3.98
N LEU A 114 -6.07 10.55 -3.75
CA LEU A 114 -6.65 9.29 -4.22
C LEU A 114 -6.63 9.18 -5.75
N SER A 115 -7.00 10.27 -6.44
CA SER A 115 -6.93 10.32 -7.90
C SER A 115 -5.48 10.27 -8.39
N ALA A 116 -4.60 11.14 -7.88
CA ALA A 116 -3.21 11.22 -8.33
C ALA A 116 -2.42 9.92 -8.06
N ALA A 117 -2.67 9.27 -6.92
CA ALA A 117 -2.00 8.05 -6.51
C ALA A 117 -2.75 6.76 -6.89
N SER A 118 -3.68 6.83 -7.83
CA SER A 118 -4.38 5.65 -8.32
C SER A 118 -3.40 4.56 -8.78
N PRO A 119 -3.56 3.29 -8.37
CA PRO A 119 -2.83 2.17 -8.95
C PRO A 119 -3.07 1.98 -10.46
N GLY A 120 -4.11 2.59 -11.03
CA GLY A 120 -4.30 2.68 -12.48
C GLY A 120 -3.28 3.61 -13.15
N ARG A 121 -2.78 4.61 -12.42
CA ARG A 121 -1.74 5.55 -12.85
C ARG A 121 -0.33 5.15 -12.40
N GLN A 122 -0.22 4.20 -11.47
CA GLN A 122 1.07 3.66 -11.04
C GLN A 122 1.80 3.02 -12.23
N LYS A 123 3.07 3.40 -12.43
CA LYS A 123 3.96 2.68 -13.34
C LYS A 123 4.18 1.26 -12.84
N GLN A 124 3.98 0.29 -13.73
CA GLN A 124 4.23 -1.11 -13.39
C GLN A 124 5.69 -1.31 -12.98
N VAL A 125 5.85 -2.00 -11.86
CA VAL A 125 7.16 -2.36 -11.31
C VAL A 125 7.78 -3.42 -12.20
N ASP A 126 9.06 -3.23 -12.50
CA ASP A 126 9.84 -4.08 -13.39
C ASP A 126 10.65 -5.07 -12.55
N ALA A 127 10.31 -6.36 -12.65
CA ALA A 127 10.94 -7.43 -11.90
C ALA A 127 12.44 -7.58 -12.21
N ALA A 128 12.87 -7.31 -13.46
CA ALA A 128 14.28 -7.38 -13.83
C ALA A 128 15.08 -6.25 -13.18
N LYS A 129 14.51 -5.04 -13.11
CA LYS A 129 15.14 -3.92 -12.39
C LYS A 129 15.25 -4.19 -10.90
N LEU A 130 14.22 -4.78 -10.31
CA LEU A 130 14.25 -5.20 -8.91
C LEU A 130 15.32 -6.27 -8.68
N ALA A 131 15.41 -7.29 -9.55
CA ALA A 131 16.44 -8.32 -9.48
C ALA A 131 17.87 -7.73 -9.56
N SER A 132 18.10 -6.77 -10.47
CA SER A 132 19.42 -6.13 -10.62
C SER A 132 19.73 -5.06 -9.58
N SER A 133 18.77 -4.66 -8.75
CA SER A 133 18.93 -3.52 -7.82
C SER A 133 19.89 -3.80 -6.66
N GLY A 134 20.08 -5.07 -6.30
CA GLY A 134 20.80 -5.48 -5.09
C GLY A 134 20.05 -5.16 -3.79
N THR A 135 18.83 -4.63 -3.87
CA THR A 135 17.96 -4.35 -2.72
C THR A 135 17.34 -5.65 -2.21
N ARG A 136 17.29 -5.82 -0.89
CA ARG A 136 16.55 -6.93 -0.26
C ARG A 136 15.06 -6.62 -0.26
N LEU A 137 14.24 -7.55 -0.72
CA LEU A 137 12.80 -7.34 -0.88
C LEU A 137 12.03 -8.28 0.03
N PHE A 138 11.20 -7.71 0.88
CA PHE A 138 10.40 -8.45 1.84
C PHE A 138 8.93 -8.13 1.61
N PHE A 139 8.17 -9.14 1.20
CA PHE A 139 6.73 -9.02 0.98
C PHE A 139 5.99 -9.62 2.16
N VAL A 140 5.23 -8.79 2.87
CA VAL A 140 4.45 -9.20 4.03
C VAL A 140 2.97 -9.03 3.72
N THR A 141 2.19 -10.08 3.93
CA THR A 141 0.75 -10.08 3.66
C THR A 141 -0.01 -10.71 4.82
N GLY A 142 -1.24 -10.24 5.08
CA GLY A 142 -2.13 -10.97 5.97
C GLY A 142 -2.60 -12.25 5.32
N ALA A 143 -2.60 -13.36 6.07
CA ALA A 143 -2.96 -14.67 5.56
C ALA A 143 -4.40 -14.77 5.01
N ALA A 144 -5.30 -13.88 5.45
CA ALA A 144 -6.67 -13.79 4.97
C ALA A 144 -6.82 -12.95 3.68
N ASP A 145 -5.81 -12.15 3.31
CA ASP A 145 -5.82 -11.34 2.09
C ASP A 145 -5.32 -12.15 0.87
N LYS A 146 -6.15 -13.10 0.43
CA LYS A 146 -5.82 -14.03 -0.66
C LYS A 146 -5.38 -13.32 -1.95
N LYS A 147 -5.93 -12.13 -2.21
CA LYS A 147 -5.56 -11.34 -3.38
C LYS A 147 -4.11 -10.89 -3.28
N PHE A 148 -3.73 -10.23 -2.18
CA PHE A 148 -2.38 -9.69 -2.07
C PHE A 148 -1.32 -10.75 -1.74
N VAL A 149 -1.70 -11.88 -1.14
CA VAL A 149 -0.85 -13.08 -1.06
C VAL A 149 -0.42 -13.50 -2.47
N LYS A 150 -1.38 -13.73 -3.37
CA LYS A 150 -1.08 -14.13 -4.76
C LYS A 150 -0.25 -13.08 -5.51
N VAL A 151 -0.52 -11.79 -5.28
CA VAL A 151 0.25 -10.70 -5.90
C VAL A 151 1.71 -10.71 -5.44
N ALA A 152 1.95 -10.87 -4.14
CA ALA A 152 3.30 -10.97 -3.59
C ALA A 152 4.05 -12.19 -4.14
N GLU A 153 3.40 -13.35 -4.17
CA GLU A 153 3.94 -14.60 -4.71
C GLU A 153 4.33 -14.48 -6.18
N THR A 154 3.43 -13.93 -6.99
CA THR A 154 3.67 -13.74 -8.43
C THR A 154 4.87 -12.82 -8.66
N LEU A 155 4.93 -11.68 -7.96
CA LEU A 155 6.03 -10.73 -8.12
C LEU A 155 7.37 -11.32 -7.65
N ALA A 156 7.37 -12.05 -6.53
CA ALA A 156 8.57 -12.69 -6.02
C ALA A 156 9.13 -13.71 -7.00
N GLU A 157 8.26 -14.55 -7.61
CA GLU A 157 8.66 -15.49 -8.65
C GLU A 157 9.17 -14.81 -9.92
N GLU A 158 8.54 -13.72 -10.37
CA GLU A 158 9.02 -12.93 -11.50
C GLU A 158 10.43 -12.36 -11.25
N ILE A 159 10.69 -11.84 -10.05
CA ILE A 159 12.00 -11.32 -9.66
C ILE A 159 13.03 -12.45 -9.63
N ARG A 160 12.72 -13.60 -9.04
CA ARG A 160 13.60 -14.78 -9.01
C ARG A 160 13.88 -15.31 -10.42
N ALA A 161 12.87 -15.36 -11.28
CA ALA A 161 13.03 -15.77 -12.67
C ALA A 161 13.94 -14.82 -13.46
N ALA A 162 13.76 -13.50 -13.30
CA ALA A 162 14.62 -12.50 -13.91
C ALA A 162 16.06 -12.55 -13.38
N ALA A 163 16.25 -12.86 -12.09
CA ALA A 163 17.57 -13.08 -11.51
C ALA A 163 18.29 -14.28 -12.15
N ARG A 164 17.58 -15.41 -12.30
CA ARG A 164 18.11 -16.62 -12.92
C ARG A 164 18.53 -16.39 -14.37
N SER A 165 17.70 -15.71 -15.16
CA SER A 165 18.00 -15.45 -16.58
C SER A 165 19.16 -14.49 -16.79
N SER A 166 19.39 -13.56 -15.86
CA SER A 166 20.48 -12.57 -15.92
C SER A 166 21.75 -12.99 -15.18
N GLY A 167 21.80 -14.21 -14.63
CA GLY A 167 22.96 -14.72 -13.88
C GLY A 167 23.19 -14.04 -12.52
N GLN A 168 22.20 -13.31 -11.99
CA GLN A 168 22.29 -12.64 -10.69
C GLN A 168 22.19 -13.67 -9.56
N LYS A 169 23.29 -13.87 -8.82
CA LYS A 169 23.36 -14.90 -7.76
C LYS A 169 22.89 -14.42 -6.38
N ASN A 170 22.74 -13.11 -6.17
CA ASN A 170 22.55 -12.51 -4.85
C ASN A 170 21.18 -11.82 -4.67
N VAL A 171 20.15 -12.26 -5.39
CA VAL A 171 18.80 -11.70 -5.25
C VAL A 171 18.14 -12.26 -3.99
N ARG A 172 17.78 -11.37 -3.06
CA ARG A 172 17.15 -11.72 -1.78
C ARG A 172 15.71 -11.24 -1.79
N VAL A 173 14.79 -12.18 -1.99
CA VAL A 173 13.35 -11.96 -1.97
C VAL A 173 12.71 -12.93 -0.98
N THR A 174 12.01 -12.39 0.01
CA THR A 174 11.33 -13.17 1.03
C THR A 174 9.86 -12.79 1.07
N GLU A 175 8.98 -13.78 1.09
CA GLU A 175 7.55 -13.59 1.35
C GLU A 175 7.20 -14.12 2.74
N THR A 176 6.28 -13.47 3.42
CA THR A 176 5.85 -13.90 4.75
C THR A 176 4.39 -13.55 4.99
N LEU A 177 3.70 -14.50 5.61
CA LEU A 177 2.32 -14.34 6.03
C LEU A 177 2.22 -13.91 7.50
N VAL A 178 1.23 -13.07 7.78
CA VAL A 178 0.76 -12.71 9.12
C VAL A 178 -0.53 -13.49 9.40
N PRO A 179 -0.49 -14.56 10.20
CA PRO A 179 -1.67 -15.31 10.61
C PRO A 179 -2.70 -14.41 11.33
N GLY A 180 -3.99 -14.72 11.15
CA GLY A 180 -5.08 -14.00 11.82
C GLY A 180 -5.34 -12.58 11.31
N ALA A 181 -4.73 -12.19 10.19
CA ALA A 181 -4.87 -10.85 9.62
C ALA A 181 -5.24 -10.87 8.13
N GLY A 182 -6.00 -9.87 7.69
CA GLY A 182 -6.26 -9.52 6.31
C GLY A 182 -5.36 -8.39 5.80
N HIS A 183 -5.94 -7.47 5.02
CA HIS A 183 -5.16 -6.44 4.32
C HIS A 183 -4.44 -5.48 5.28
N ALA A 184 -5.11 -5.10 6.37
CA ALA A 184 -4.57 -4.15 7.35
C ALA A 184 -3.82 -4.90 8.47
N ALA A 185 -2.83 -5.72 8.11
CA ALA A 185 -2.16 -6.62 9.05
C ALA A 185 -1.51 -5.91 10.25
N HIS A 186 -1.09 -4.65 10.07
CA HIS A 186 -0.55 -3.80 11.14
C HIS A 186 -1.59 -3.37 12.18
N LEU A 187 -2.88 -3.40 11.84
CA LEU A 187 -3.98 -3.15 12.77
C LEU A 187 -4.51 -4.46 13.36
N GLU A 188 -4.68 -5.47 12.52
CA GLU A 188 -5.32 -6.74 12.90
C GLU A 188 -4.41 -7.63 13.77
N ALA A 189 -3.10 -7.68 13.50
CA ALA A 189 -2.16 -8.50 14.26
C ALA A 189 -0.78 -7.80 14.41
N PRO A 190 -0.71 -6.66 15.11
CA PRO A 190 0.51 -5.84 15.19
C PRO A 190 1.70 -6.60 15.78
N GLU A 191 1.51 -7.40 16.83
CA GLU A 191 2.59 -8.15 17.48
C GLU A 191 3.17 -9.21 16.53
N THR A 192 2.30 -9.95 15.85
CA THR A 192 2.70 -10.95 14.84
C THR A 192 3.42 -10.29 13.68
N LEU A 193 2.93 -9.14 13.19
CA LEU A 193 3.61 -8.37 12.15
C LEU A 193 5.02 -7.97 12.60
N VAL A 194 5.16 -7.37 13.79
CA VAL A 194 6.47 -6.96 14.32
C VAL A 194 7.43 -8.14 14.40
N LEU A 195 6.99 -9.32 14.88
CA LEU A 195 7.82 -10.52 14.90
C LEU A 195 8.28 -10.96 13.51
N ARG A 196 7.45 -10.79 12.47
CA ARG A 196 7.86 -11.04 11.08
C ARG A 196 8.88 -10.02 10.59
N LEU A 197 8.65 -8.74 10.87
CA LEU A 197 9.57 -7.66 10.50
C LEU A 197 10.93 -7.80 11.19
N LEU A 198 10.97 -8.24 12.45
CA LEU A 198 12.23 -8.45 13.16
C LEU A 198 13.08 -9.56 12.55
N ARG A 199 12.47 -10.63 12.01
CA ARG A 199 13.23 -11.67 11.28
C ARG A 199 13.85 -11.10 10.02
N VAL A 200 13.04 -10.36 9.27
CA VAL A 200 13.46 -9.64 8.06
C VAL A 200 14.62 -8.67 8.30
N VAL A 201 14.59 -7.94 9.41
CA VAL A 201 15.64 -6.96 9.77
C VAL A 201 16.85 -7.63 10.41
N ARG A 202 16.70 -8.76 11.11
CA ARG A 202 17.81 -9.47 11.78
C ARG A 202 18.57 -10.43 10.87
N ASP A 203 17.95 -10.90 9.78
CA ASP A 203 18.66 -11.60 8.69
C ASP A 203 19.66 -10.65 7.94
N ASP A 204 19.90 -9.44 8.47
CA ASP A 204 20.94 -8.49 8.07
C ASP A 204 22.26 -8.60 8.85
N GLU A 205 22.34 -9.44 9.89
CA GLU A 205 23.60 -9.87 10.53
C GLU A 205 24.11 -11.19 9.94
#